data_AF-A0A953QIW8-F1
#
_entry.id   AF-A0A953QIW8-F1
#
_cell.length_a   1.000
_cell.length_b   1.000
_cell.length_c   1.000
_cell.angle_alpha   90.00
_cell.angle_beta   90.00
_cell.angle_gamma   90.00
#
_symmetry.space_group_name_H-M   'P 1'
#
loop_
_entity.id
_entity.type
_entity.pdbx_description
1 polymer ?
#
loop_
_entity_poly.entity_id
_entity_poly.type
_entity_poly.pdbx_seq_one_letter_code
_entity_poly.pdbx_strand_id
1 'polypeptide(L)'
;MLADDGEQDLLASILNRIGLRMTGWTELLQLEHRAPYRLDLNNLTVVADRPGRPIPMQRMGGGKNWLGCHLLALLALHEHFVQNKCPVPGFLVLDQPTQVYFPSTQQYKALSGTTQETLESDADLDAVGRMFDLLFSVCAELAPNFQIIVLEHANLPDERYQAAVIEDPWSGIGHHALVPEEWK
;
A
#
# COMPACT_ATOMS: atom_id res chain seq x y z
N MET A 1 15.37 33.97 13.45
CA MET A 1 15.68 34.00 12.01
C MET A 1 16.58 32.83 11.64
N LEU A 2 17.79 32.68 12.20
CA LEU A 2 18.68 31.54 11.88
C LEU A 2 18.17 30.14 12.28
N ALA A 3 17.28 30.02 13.28
CA ALA A 3 16.70 28.74 13.68
C ALA A 3 15.61 28.23 12.71
N ASP A 4 14.90 29.17 12.07
CA ASP A 4 13.81 28.87 11.13
C ASP A 4 14.37 28.34 9.80
N ASP A 5 15.45 28.96 9.31
CA ASP A 5 16.15 28.50 8.10
C ASP A 5 16.68 27.05 8.26
N GLY A 6 17.23 26.72 9.43
CA GLY A 6 17.73 25.36 9.71
C GLY A 6 16.65 24.29 9.83
N GLU A 7 15.48 24.64 10.41
CA GLU A 7 14.33 23.73 10.47
C GLU A 7 13.72 23.48 9.09
N GLN A 8 13.63 24.53 8.26
CA GLN A 8 13.15 24.42 6.88
C GLN A 8 14.09 23.58 6.01
N ASP A 9 15.40 23.76 6.14
CA ASP A 9 16.40 22.96 5.42
C ASP A 9 16.33 21.48 5.82
N LEU A 10 16.16 21.20 7.12
CA LEU A 10 15.99 19.85 7.62
C LEU A 10 14.71 19.20 7.08
N LEU A 11 13.59 19.93 7.11
CA LEU A 11 12.32 19.45 6.59
C LEU A 11 12.42 19.15 5.09
N ALA A 12 13.02 20.05 4.31
CA ALA A 12 13.24 19.86 2.88
C ALA A 12 14.10 18.61 2.60
N SER A 13 15.15 18.40 3.39
CA SER A 13 16.00 17.19 3.30
C SER A 13 15.22 15.92 3.58
N ILE A 14 14.37 15.91 4.62
CA ILE A 14 13.51 14.77 4.96
C ILE A 14 12.52 14.48 3.83
N LEU A 15 11.84 15.50 3.31
CA LEU A 15 10.88 15.35 2.22
C LEU A 15 11.53 14.85 0.93
N ASN A 16 12.75 15.29 0.62
CA ASN A 16 13.50 14.80 -0.52
C ASN A 16 13.83 13.29 -0.39
N ARG A 17 14.23 12.85 0.81
CA ARG A 17 14.49 11.42 1.07
C ARG A 17 13.22 10.59 0.98
N ILE A 18 12.10 11.08 1.53
CA ILE A 18 10.77 10.46 1.39
C ILE A 18 10.39 10.35 -0.08
N GLY A 19 10.52 11.45 -0.85
CA GLY A 19 10.23 11.47 -2.29
C GLY A 19 11.09 10.49 -3.09
N LEU A 20 12.36 10.32 -2.73
CA LEU A 20 13.23 9.33 -3.36
C LEU A 20 12.71 7.89 -3.14
N ARG A 21 12.33 7.55 -1.91
CA ARG A 21 11.74 6.24 -1.58
C ARG A 21 10.43 6.02 -2.33
N MET A 22 9.52 7.01 -2.28
CA MET A 22 8.26 6.97 -3.01
C MET A 22 8.48 6.75 -4.51
N THR A 23 9.40 7.49 -5.13
CA THR A 23 9.71 7.37 -6.56
C THR A 23 10.22 5.96 -6.91
N GLY A 24 11.13 5.40 -6.11
CA GLY A 24 11.64 4.04 -6.35
C GLY A 24 10.55 2.96 -6.33
N TRP A 25 9.59 3.07 -5.42
CA TRP A 25 8.49 2.10 -5.32
C TRP A 25 7.42 2.26 -6.41
N THR A 26 7.37 3.39 -7.14
CA THR A 26 6.44 3.55 -8.27
C THR A 26 6.71 2.55 -9.39
N GLU A 27 7.98 2.18 -9.59
CA GLU A 27 8.39 1.18 -10.58
C GLU A 27 7.90 -0.21 -10.18
N LEU A 28 8.00 -0.53 -8.88
CA LEU A 28 7.51 -1.80 -8.34
C LEU A 28 5.98 -1.91 -8.47
N LEU A 29 5.23 -0.86 -8.14
CA LEU A 29 3.77 -0.85 -8.29
C LEU A 29 3.31 -0.67 -9.75
N GLN A 30 4.21 -0.30 -10.66
CA GLN A 30 3.91 0.06 -12.05
C GLN A 30 2.84 1.16 -12.15
N LEU A 31 2.98 2.23 -11.35
CA LEU A 31 2.04 3.36 -11.43
C LEU A 31 2.11 4.03 -12.80
N GLU A 32 0.99 4.62 -13.24
CA GLU A 32 0.82 5.12 -14.60
C GLU A 32 1.83 6.21 -14.97
N HIS A 33 2.16 7.09 -14.01
CA HIS A 33 3.04 8.22 -14.27
C HIS A 33 4.48 7.88 -13.89
N ARG A 34 5.36 7.79 -14.90
CA ARG A 34 6.82 7.68 -14.72
C ARG A 34 7.42 9.07 -14.48
N ALA A 35 7.42 9.50 -13.22
CA ALA A 35 7.94 10.79 -12.78
C ALA A 35 8.42 10.68 -11.33
N PRO A 36 9.20 11.64 -10.80
CA PRO A 36 9.42 11.76 -9.36
C PRO A 36 8.10 11.96 -8.61
N TYR A 37 7.91 11.21 -7.53
CA TYR A 37 6.79 11.38 -6.61
C TYR A 37 7.26 12.05 -5.34
N ARG A 38 6.49 13.01 -4.84
CA ARG A 38 6.74 13.67 -3.56
C ARG A 38 5.48 13.80 -2.74
N LEU A 39 5.67 13.95 -1.43
CA LEU A 39 4.64 14.39 -0.51
C LEU A 39 4.58 15.92 -0.51
N ASP A 40 3.44 16.48 -0.92
CA ASP A 40 3.12 17.89 -0.75
C ASP A 40 2.51 18.11 0.63
N LEU A 41 3.31 18.60 1.58
CA LEU A 41 2.86 18.86 2.95
C LEU A 41 1.79 19.94 3.04
N ASN A 42 1.78 20.93 2.13
CA ASN A 42 0.81 22.03 2.22
C ASN A 42 -0.61 21.56 1.90
N ASN A 43 -0.72 20.61 0.98
CA ASN A 43 -2.00 20.04 0.53
C ASN A 43 -2.26 18.63 1.08
N LEU A 44 -1.32 18.09 1.88
CA LEU A 44 -1.33 16.73 2.40
C LEU A 44 -1.66 15.68 1.33
N THR A 45 -0.99 15.78 0.17
CA THR A 45 -1.25 14.91 -0.98
C THR A 45 0.04 14.47 -1.66
N VAL A 46 -0.06 13.46 -2.50
CA VAL A 46 1.04 12.99 -3.34
C VAL A 46 0.99 13.70 -4.68
N VAL A 47 2.15 14.08 -5.19
CA VAL A 47 2.30 14.74 -6.48
C VAL A 47 3.34 14.01 -7.32
N ALA A 48 3.00 13.70 -8.57
CA ALA A 48 3.96 13.27 -9.58
C ALA A 48 4.47 14.49 -10.37
N ASP A 49 5.76 14.80 -10.27
CA ASP A 49 6.38 15.98 -10.86
C ASP A 49 6.82 15.72 -12.30
N ARG A 50 5.92 15.97 -13.26
CA ARG A 50 6.27 15.95 -14.69
C ARG A 50 6.84 17.29 -15.16
N PRO A 51 7.71 17.29 -16.19
CA PRO A 51 8.12 18.52 -16.85
C PRO A 51 6.91 19.38 -17.25
N GLY A 52 6.91 20.64 -16.81
CA GLY A 52 5.89 21.63 -17.15
C GLY A 52 4.59 21.58 -16.33
N ARG A 53 4.12 20.41 -15.88
CA ARG A 53 2.89 20.32 -15.08
C ARG A 53 2.92 19.19 -14.05
N PRO A 54 2.96 19.50 -12.74
CA PRO A 54 2.78 18.50 -11.71
C PRO A 54 1.36 17.91 -11.74
N ILE A 55 1.25 16.62 -11.43
CA ILE A 55 -0.02 15.90 -11.32
C ILE A 55 -0.27 15.60 -9.84
N PRO A 56 -1.15 16.34 -9.15
CA PRO A 56 -1.61 15.92 -7.83
C PRO A 56 -2.44 14.64 -7.92
N MET A 57 -2.40 13.81 -6.88
CA MET A 57 -3.07 12.50 -6.78
C MET A 57 -4.53 12.53 -7.26
N GLN A 58 -5.29 13.58 -6.89
CA GLN A 58 -6.70 13.76 -7.29
C GLN A 58 -6.92 13.83 -8.81
N ARG A 59 -5.87 14.10 -9.59
CA ARG A 59 -5.88 14.15 -11.05
C ARG A 59 -5.21 12.92 -11.68
N MET A 60 -4.62 12.03 -10.89
CA MET A 60 -4.16 10.73 -11.37
C MET A 60 -5.41 9.87 -11.59
N GLY A 61 -5.56 9.25 -12.76
CA GLY A 61 -6.79 8.54 -13.12
C GLY A 61 -6.92 7.20 -12.39
N GLY A 62 -8.08 6.89 -11.82
CA GLY A 62 -8.43 5.55 -11.36
C GLY A 62 -7.96 5.18 -9.95
N GLY A 63 -8.72 4.29 -9.31
CA GLY A 63 -8.47 3.89 -7.92
C GLY A 63 -7.10 3.26 -7.70
N LYS A 64 -6.56 2.53 -8.69
CA LYS A 64 -5.25 1.86 -8.59
C LYS A 64 -4.12 2.85 -8.35
N ASN A 65 -4.14 3.99 -9.04
CA ASN A 65 -3.15 5.06 -8.86
C ASN A 65 -3.32 5.76 -7.50
N TRP A 66 -4.56 5.96 -7.03
CA TRP A 66 -4.82 6.57 -5.72
C TRP A 66 -4.34 5.67 -4.58
N LEU A 67 -4.68 4.37 -4.63
CA LEU A 67 -4.18 3.37 -3.69
C LEU A 67 -2.65 3.36 -3.67
N GLY A 68 -2.03 3.32 -4.86
CA GLY A 68 -0.58 3.40 -5.00
C GLY A 68 -0.01 4.63 -4.28
N CYS A 69 -0.55 5.82 -4.53
CA CYS A 69 -0.11 7.04 -3.85
C CYS A 69 -0.22 6.96 -2.32
N HIS A 70 -1.32 6.44 -1.79
CA HIS A 70 -1.50 6.25 -0.36
C HIS A 70 -0.46 5.29 0.22
N LEU A 71 -0.24 4.14 -0.42
CA LEU A 71 0.77 3.17 0.02
C LEU A 71 2.17 3.78 0.00
N LEU A 72 2.54 4.46 -1.09
CA LEU A 72 3.83 5.15 -1.21
C LEU A 72 4.07 6.13 -0.06
N ALA A 73 3.09 6.99 0.22
CA ALA A 73 3.21 7.99 1.28
C ALA A 73 3.28 7.36 2.67
N LEU A 74 2.37 6.42 2.98
CA LEU A 74 2.30 5.79 4.30
C LEU A 74 3.57 4.98 4.60
N LEU A 75 4.05 4.18 3.65
CA LEU A 75 5.25 3.38 3.82
C LEU A 75 6.50 4.27 3.96
N ALA A 76 6.63 5.33 3.17
CA ALA A 76 7.82 6.20 3.21
C ALA A 76 7.87 7.02 4.51
N LEU A 77 6.71 7.44 5.02
CA LEU A 77 6.60 8.08 6.32
C LEU A 77 6.96 7.11 7.44
N HIS A 78 6.42 5.89 7.45
CA HIS A 78 6.77 4.88 8.46
C HIS A 78 8.25 4.52 8.42
N GLU A 79 8.84 4.37 7.24
CA GLU A 79 10.28 4.18 7.10
C GLU A 79 11.07 5.30 7.79
N HIS A 80 10.71 6.57 7.51
CA HIS A 80 11.33 7.70 8.17
C HIS A 80 11.16 7.66 9.70
N PHE A 81 9.93 7.41 10.17
CA PHE A 81 9.63 7.39 11.60
C PHE A 81 10.39 6.28 12.34
N VAL A 82 10.44 5.07 11.77
CA VAL A 82 11.13 3.92 12.36
C VAL A 82 12.63 4.18 12.39
N GLN A 83 13.24 4.62 11.29
CA GLN A 83 14.69 4.86 11.21
C GLN A 83 15.15 5.97 12.18
N ASN A 84 14.30 6.97 12.43
CA ASN A 84 14.64 8.10 13.29
C ASN A 84 14.06 7.97 14.70
N LYS A 85 13.46 6.83 15.06
CA LYS A 85 12.85 6.57 16.38
C LYS A 85 11.83 7.66 16.78
N CYS A 86 11.07 8.14 15.81
CA CYS A 86 9.99 9.08 16.04
C CYS A 86 8.91 8.44 16.94
N PRO A 87 8.15 9.21 17.72
CA PRO A 87 7.12 8.69 18.62
C PRO A 87 5.82 8.32 17.87
N VAL A 88 5.96 7.63 16.73
CA VAL A 88 4.86 7.08 15.93
C VAL A 88 4.90 5.56 16.07
N PRO A 89 3.77 4.89 16.30
CA PRO A 89 3.75 3.44 16.40
C PRO A 89 4.39 2.76 15.18
N GLY A 90 5.23 1.76 15.43
CA GLY A 90 5.89 0.95 14.42
C GLY A 90 4.95 -0.07 13.77
N PHE A 91 3.70 0.28 13.49
CA PHE A 91 2.79 -0.58 12.75
C PHE A 91 1.87 0.20 11.80
N LEU A 92 1.46 -0.46 10.73
CA LEU A 92 0.50 0.03 9.74
C LEU A 92 -0.63 -1.00 9.57
N VAL A 93 -1.88 -0.54 9.63
CA VAL A 93 -3.06 -1.39 9.40
C VAL A 93 -3.71 -1.01 8.07
N LEU A 94 -3.94 -2.00 7.20
CA LEU A 94 -4.59 -1.84 5.90
C LEU A 94 -5.86 -2.70 5.87
N ASP A 95 -7.00 -2.08 5.58
CA ASP A 95 -8.30 -2.75 5.49
C ASP A 95 -8.74 -2.86 4.02
N GLN A 96 -8.81 -4.11 3.53
CA GLN A 96 -9.21 -4.49 2.17
C GLN A 96 -8.53 -3.68 1.05
N PRO A 97 -7.19 -3.52 1.05
CA PRO A 97 -6.51 -2.70 0.05
C PRO A 97 -6.71 -3.22 -1.37
N THR A 98 -6.92 -4.52 -1.56
CA THR A 98 -7.03 -5.08 -2.92
C THR A 98 -8.38 -4.83 -3.60
N GLN A 99 -9.41 -4.36 -2.88
CA GLN A 99 -10.76 -4.16 -3.42
C GLN A 99 -10.77 -3.29 -4.70
N VAL A 100 -9.85 -2.34 -4.79
CA VAL A 100 -9.68 -1.44 -5.95
C VAL A 100 -9.36 -2.19 -7.26
N TYR A 101 -8.72 -3.36 -7.17
CA TYR A 101 -8.41 -4.21 -8.32
C TYR A 101 -9.57 -5.11 -8.73
N PHE A 102 -10.64 -5.20 -7.92
CA PHE A 102 -11.78 -6.07 -8.17
C PHE A 102 -13.06 -5.25 -8.28
N PRO A 103 -13.40 -4.74 -9.48
CA PRO A 103 -14.51 -3.81 -9.67
C PRO A 103 -15.88 -4.45 -9.42
N SER A 104 -15.97 -5.78 -9.33
CA SER A 104 -17.17 -6.49 -8.95
C SER A 104 -16.95 -7.39 -7.72
N THR A 105 -17.96 -7.45 -6.85
CA THR A 105 -17.97 -8.35 -5.69
C THR A 105 -17.89 -9.82 -6.09
N GLN A 106 -18.32 -10.18 -7.30
CA GLN A 106 -18.25 -11.55 -7.82
C GLN A 106 -16.81 -11.96 -8.12
N GLN A 107 -16.07 -11.12 -8.83
CA GLN A 107 -14.63 -11.33 -9.07
C GLN A 107 -13.87 -11.38 -7.76
N TYR A 108 -14.14 -10.46 -6.84
CA TYR A 108 -13.47 -10.44 -5.53
C TYR A 108 -13.70 -11.73 -4.72
N LYS A 109 -14.93 -12.26 -4.71
CA LYS A 109 -15.26 -13.53 -4.06
C LYS A 109 -14.63 -14.75 -4.75
N ALA A 110 -14.33 -14.68 -6.05
CA ALA A 110 -13.61 -15.73 -6.75
C ALA A 110 -12.13 -15.82 -6.34
N LEU A 111 -11.54 -14.76 -5.77
CA LEU A 111 -10.21 -14.87 -5.13
C LEU A 111 -10.27 -15.54 -3.76
N SER A 112 -11.47 -15.67 -3.17
CA SER A 112 -11.71 -16.44 -1.96
C SER A 112 -11.87 -17.94 -2.23
N GLY A 113 -11.96 -18.38 -3.50
CA GLY A 113 -12.18 -19.79 -3.89
C GLY A 113 -12.22 -20.08 -5.40
N THR A 114 -11.72 -21.27 -5.78
CA THR A 114 -11.42 -21.80 -7.12
C THR A 114 -12.38 -21.44 -8.28
N THR A 115 -12.20 -20.31 -8.97
CA THR A 115 -12.73 -20.20 -10.34
C THR A 115 -11.90 -19.25 -11.21
N GLN A 116 -11.53 -19.76 -12.39
CA GLN A 116 -10.87 -19.04 -13.47
C GLN A 116 -11.85 -18.05 -14.12
N GLU A 117 -11.65 -16.76 -13.89
CA GLU A 117 -12.04 -15.73 -14.85
C GLU A 117 -10.79 -15.12 -15.47
N THR A 118 -10.92 -14.64 -16.70
CA THR A 118 -9.90 -14.44 -17.76
C THR A 118 -9.12 -13.12 -17.72
N LEU A 119 -7.83 -13.14 -18.11
CA LEU A 119 -6.89 -12.09 -18.59
C LEU A 119 -6.86 -10.72 -17.87
N GLU A 120 -7.98 -10.02 -17.70
CA GLU A 120 -8.06 -8.83 -16.84
C GLU A 120 -7.87 -9.20 -15.37
N SER A 121 -8.35 -10.38 -14.97
CA SER A 121 -8.05 -10.97 -13.67
C SER A 121 -6.55 -11.16 -13.47
N ASP A 122 -5.81 -11.57 -14.51
CA ASP A 122 -4.37 -11.85 -14.40
C ASP A 122 -3.58 -10.55 -14.20
N ALA A 123 -3.90 -9.48 -14.92
CA ALA A 123 -3.23 -8.18 -14.73
C ALA A 123 -3.52 -7.57 -13.35
N ASP A 124 -4.72 -7.78 -12.82
CA ASP A 124 -5.12 -7.35 -11.48
C ASP A 124 -4.52 -8.23 -10.38
N LEU A 125 -4.44 -9.54 -10.59
CA LEU A 125 -3.69 -10.47 -9.74
C LEU A 125 -2.20 -10.10 -9.68
N ASP A 126 -1.59 -9.79 -10.82
CA ASP A 126 -0.20 -9.34 -10.88
C ASP A 126 -0.01 -8.02 -10.13
N ALA A 127 -0.97 -7.09 -10.22
CA ALA A 127 -0.89 -5.82 -9.51
C ALA A 127 -1.04 -5.99 -7.99
N VAL A 128 -1.93 -6.89 -7.57
CA VAL A 128 -2.07 -7.30 -6.16
C VAL A 128 -0.78 -7.99 -5.67
N GLY A 129 -0.18 -8.87 -6.47
CA GLY A 129 1.11 -9.49 -6.17
C GLY A 129 2.21 -8.46 -5.94
N ARG A 130 2.38 -7.51 -6.88
CA ARG A 130 3.35 -6.40 -6.75
C ARG A 130 3.11 -5.53 -5.52
N MET A 131 1.84 -5.32 -5.15
CA MET A 131 1.49 -4.61 -3.92
C MET A 131 1.98 -5.37 -2.69
N PHE A 132 1.70 -6.67 -2.57
CA PHE A 132 2.18 -7.47 -1.45
C PHE A 132 3.71 -7.60 -1.43
N ASP A 133 4.36 -7.71 -2.58
CA ASP A 133 5.83 -7.68 -2.69
C ASP A 133 6.40 -6.39 -2.10
N LEU A 134 5.79 -5.23 -2.40
CA LEU A 134 6.19 -3.96 -1.80
C LEU A 134 6.03 -3.99 -0.28
N LEU A 135 4.86 -4.42 0.22
CA LEU A 135 4.58 -4.48 1.66
C LEU A 135 5.59 -5.39 2.38
N PHE A 136 5.82 -6.59 1.84
CA PHE A 136 6.79 -7.54 2.39
C PHE A 136 8.22 -7.02 2.34
N SER A 137 8.61 -6.36 1.26
CA SER A 137 9.94 -5.78 1.11
C SER A 137 10.18 -4.71 2.17
N VAL A 138 9.26 -3.75 2.31
CA VAL A 138 9.38 -2.67 3.31
C VAL A 138 9.32 -3.21 4.74
N CYS A 139 8.42 -4.16 5.02
CA CYS A 139 8.33 -4.78 6.34
C CYS A 139 9.63 -5.52 6.71
N ALA A 140 10.24 -6.23 5.75
CA ALA A 140 11.50 -6.93 5.97
C ALA A 140 12.68 -5.96 6.16
N GLU A 141 12.73 -4.86 5.40
CA GLU A 141 13.77 -3.83 5.52
C GLU A 141 13.75 -3.15 6.89
N LEU A 142 12.56 -2.95 7.46
CA LEU A 142 12.37 -2.25 8.73
C LEU A 142 12.25 -3.18 9.95
N ALA A 143 12.35 -4.48 9.74
CA ALA A 143 12.33 -5.46 10.82
C ALA A 143 13.49 -5.25 11.82
N PRO A 144 13.29 -5.51 13.13
CA PRO A 144 12.06 -5.98 13.77
C PRO A 144 11.11 -4.84 14.22
N ASN A 145 11.36 -3.59 13.83
CA ASN A 145 10.72 -2.41 14.42
C ASN A 145 9.48 -1.92 13.66
N PHE A 146 9.05 -2.65 12.63
CA PHE A 146 7.87 -2.32 11.84
C PHE A 146 7.04 -3.56 11.56
N GLN A 147 5.72 -3.43 11.71
CA GLN A 147 4.73 -4.47 11.41
C GLN A 147 3.66 -3.93 10.45
N ILE A 148 3.29 -4.72 9.45
CA ILE A 148 2.13 -4.42 8.60
C ILE A 148 1.05 -5.47 8.89
N ILE A 149 -0.15 -5.01 9.20
CA ILE A 149 -1.33 -5.84 9.44
C ILE A 149 -2.30 -5.57 8.29
N VAL A 150 -2.68 -6.62 7.55
CA VAL A 150 -3.59 -6.50 6.41
C VAL A 150 -4.83 -7.35 6.68
N LEU A 151 -6.01 -6.73 6.59
CA LEU A 151 -7.30 -7.42 6.60
C LEU A 151 -7.75 -7.58 5.14
N GLU A 152 -7.91 -8.82 4.68
CA GLU A 152 -8.08 -9.09 3.24
C GLU A 152 -8.85 -10.38 2.98
N HIS A 153 -9.59 -10.42 1.88
CA HIS A 153 -10.25 -11.62 1.34
C HIS A 153 -9.51 -12.26 0.17
N ALA A 154 -8.67 -11.51 -0.53
CA ALA A 154 -7.80 -12.05 -1.57
C ALA A 154 -6.90 -13.14 -0.96
N ASN A 155 -6.85 -14.33 -1.55
CA ASN A 155 -6.02 -15.43 -1.06
C ASN A 155 -5.05 -15.87 -2.17
N LEU A 156 -3.87 -15.25 -2.22
CA LEU A 156 -2.89 -15.51 -3.27
C LEU A 156 -2.18 -16.85 -3.04
N PRO A 157 -1.98 -17.70 -4.05
CA PRO A 157 -1.27 -18.97 -3.90
C PRO A 157 0.25 -18.83 -3.67
N ASP A 158 0.75 -17.61 -3.47
CA ASP A 158 2.15 -17.30 -3.22
C ASP A 158 2.61 -17.80 -1.83
N GLU A 159 3.79 -18.42 -1.75
CA GLU A 159 4.29 -19.02 -0.52
C GLU A 159 4.50 -17.97 0.59
N ARG A 160 4.98 -16.78 0.24
CA ARG A 160 5.25 -15.70 1.21
C ARG A 160 3.96 -15.09 1.73
N TYR A 161 2.96 -14.96 0.85
CA TYR A 161 1.59 -14.61 1.22
C TYR A 161 1.02 -15.64 2.19
N GLN A 162 1.02 -16.92 1.83
CA GLN A 162 0.47 -18.00 2.66
C GLN A 162 1.17 -18.10 4.03
N ALA A 163 2.49 -17.90 4.09
CA ALA A 163 3.24 -17.88 5.35
C ALA A 163 2.87 -16.69 6.27
N ALA A 164 2.28 -15.63 5.72
CA ALA A 164 1.84 -14.45 6.46
C ALA A 164 0.36 -14.51 6.86
N VAL A 165 -0.41 -15.48 6.35
CA VAL A 165 -1.80 -15.69 6.74
C VAL A 165 -1.85 -16.22 8.18
N ILE A 166 -2.52 -15.47 9.06
CA ILE A 166 -2.70 -15.85 10.46
C ILE A 166 -4.06 -16.50 10.70
N GLU A 167 -5.09 -16.00 10.04
CA GLU A 167 -6.47 -16.51 10.14
C GLU A 167 -6.88 -17.08 8.79
N ASP A 168 -7.48 -18.28 8.81
CA ASP A 168 -7.97 -18.92 7.59
C ASP A 168 -9.02 -18.05 6.89
N PRO A 169 -9.07 -18.06 5.54
CA PRO A 169 -10.11 -17.37 4.79
C PRO A 169 -11.51 -17.74 5.26
N TRP A 170 -12.35 -16.72 5.41
CA TRP A 170 -13.71 -16.90 5.89
C TRP A 170 -14.57 -17.58 4.82
N SER A 171 -14.97 -18.82 5.09
CA SER A 171 -15.78 -19.62 4.17
C SER A 171 -17.28 -19.35 4.30
N GLY A 172 -17.71 -18.69 5.39
CA GLY A 172 -19.13 -18.48 5.70
C GLY A 172 -19.85 -19.74 6.19
N ILE A 173 -19.12 -20.81 6.50
CA ILE A 173 -19.65 -22.11 6.92
C ILE A 173 -19.06 -22.48 8.29
N GLY A 174 -19.91 -22.96 9.21
CA GLY A 174 -19.51 -23.39 10.55
C GLY A 174 -18.88 -22.26 11.37
N HIS A 175 -17.70 -22.51 11.93
CA HIS A 175 -16.96 -21.55 12.75
C HIS A 175 -16.17 -20.49 11.94
N HIS A 176 -16.14 -20.60 10.60
CA HIS A 176 -15.42 -19.67 9.73
C HIS A 176 -16.36 -18.59 9.15
N ALA A 177 -17.10 -17.91 10.03
CA ALA A 177 -18.07 -16.87 9.68
C ALA A 177 -18.08 -15.73 10.72
N LEU A 178 -18.53 -14.53 10.33
CA LEU A 178 -18.61 -13.35 11.23
C LEU A 178 -19.44 -13.62 12.48
N VAL A 179 -20.52 -14.36 12.28
CA VAL A 179 -21.39 -14.84 13.31
C VAL A 179 -21.31 -16.36 13.20
N PRO A 180 -20.62 -17.03 14.14
CA PRO A 180 -20.58 -18.48 14.19
C PRO A 180 -22.00 -19.05 14.20
N GLU A 181 -22.21 -20.21 13.55
CA GLU A 181 -23.54 -20.81 13.50
C GLU A 181 -24.10 -21.12 14.89
N GLU A 182 -23.24 -21.41 15.86
CA GLU A 182 -23.61 -21.62 17.26
C GLU A 182 -24.10 -20.35 17.99
N TRP A 183 -23.93 -19.15 17.41
CA TRP A 183 -24.42 -17.88 17.97
C TRP A 183 -25.81 -17.49 17.46
N LYS A 184 -26.39 -18.24 16.51
CA LYS A 184 -27.77 -18.07 16.06
C LYS A 184 -28.76 -18.77 16.99
#